data_AF-A0A3M8U7G2-F1
#
_entry.id   AF-A0A3M8U7G2-F1
#
_cell.length_a   1.000
_cell.length_b   1.000
_cell.length_c   1.000
_cell.angle_alpha   90.00
_cell.angle_beta   90.00
_cell.angle_gamma   90.00
#
_symmetry.space_group_name_H-M   'P 1'
#
loop_
_entity.id
_entity.type
_entity.pdbx_description
1 polymer ?
#
loop_
_entity_poly.entity_id
_entity_poly.type
_entity_poly.pdbx_seq_one_letter_code
_entity_poly.pdbx_strand_id
1 'polypeptide(L)'
;VLGAALGVPDRFPYAAKRAAREAPPPRERRAAELAALHARAGGLGGLPESLALIAFAPVHHDEAFHLERLRPVQGVVRLAADRTVAGRVEGVAGPDIHLTASDGRALLLDGRLLAGRPLGAAAADAETTAPVEAPAGEAASPEALF
;
A
#
# COMPACT_ATOMS: atom_id res chain seq x y z
N VAL A 1 -2.99 -21.12 12.09
CA VAL A 1 -2.24 -21.64 13.26
C VAL A 1 -1.02 -20.78 13.57
N LEU A 2 -0.06 -20.64 12.65
CA LEU A 2 1.15 -19.80 12.88
C LEU A 2 0.82 -18.32 13.10
N GLY A 3 -0.01 -17.70 12.25
CA GLY A 3 -0.43 -16.30 12.43
C GLY A 3 -1.06 -16.04 13.80
N ALA A 4 -2.00 -16.90 14.22
CA ALA A 4 -2.62 -16.85 15.55
C ALA A 4 -1.60 -16.99 16.70
N ALA A 5 -0.68 -17.98 16.62
CA ALA A 5 0.39 -18.14 17.61
C ALA A 5 1.34 -16.93 17.65
N LEU A 6 1.44 -16.20 16.54
CA LEU A 6 2.27 -15.01 16.42
C LEU A 6 1.52 -13.69 16.70
N GLY A 7 0.20 -13.72 16.90
CA GLY A 7 -0.63 -12.52 17.00
C GLY A 7 -0.67 -11.69 15.70
N VAL A 8 -0.43 -12.34 14.56
CA VAL A 8 -0.45 -11.72 13.23
C VAL A 8 -1.76 -12.09 12.54
N PRO A 9 -2.62 -11.11 12.20
CA PRO A 9 -3.87 -11.40 11.52
C PRO A 9 -3.60 -11.91 10.10
N ASP A 10 -4.48 -12.77 9.61
CA ASP A 10 -4.40 -13.32 8.25
C ASP A 10 -4.59 -12.24 7.19
N ARG A 11 -5.40 -11.21 7.51
CA ARG A 11 -5.76 -10.14 6.60
C ARG A 11 -5.66 -8.79 7.29
N PHE A 12 -5.19 -7.82 6.52
CA PHE A 12 -5.24 -6.41 6.88
C PHE A 12 -6.24 -5.69 5.97
N PRO A 13 -7.10 -4.81 6.52
CA PRO A 13 -7.94 -3.94 5.71
C PRO A 13 -7.09 -3.14 4.72
N TYR A 14 -7.65 -2.91 3.52
CA TYR A 14 -6.92 -2.21 2.47
C TYR A 14 -6.52 -0.78 2.89
N ALA A 15 -7.40 -0.10 3.63
CA ALA A 15 -7.12 1.23 4.18
C ALA A 15 -5.91 1.24 5.14
N ALA A 16 -5.77 0.22 5.99
CA ALA A 16 -4.62 0.09 6.88
C ALA A 16 -3.31 -0.15 6.10
N LYS A 17 -3.36 -0.99 5.05
CA LYS A 17 -2.20 -1.20 4.15
C LYS A 17 -1.77 0.09 3.47
N ARG A 18 -2.74 0.92 3.05
CA ARG A 18 -2.48 2.22 2.44
C ARG A 18 -1.83 3.19 3.40
N ALA A 19 -2.41 3.38 4.58
CA ALA A 19 -1.86 4.26 5.61
C ALA A 19 -0.40 3.89 5.96
N ALA A 20 -0.10 2.59 6.04
CA ALA A 20 1.26 2.10 6.31
C ALA A 20 2.29 2.44 5.21
N ARG A 21 1.85 2.75 3.97
CA ARG A 21 2.72 3.13 2.84
C ARG A 21 3.03 4.63 2.82
N GLU A 22 2.11 5.46 3.30
CA GLU A 22 2.25 6.92 3.30
C GLU A 22 3.23 7.41 4.39
N ALA A 23 3.36 6.64 5.47
CA ALA A 23 4.29 6.94 6.56
C ALA A 23 4.89 5.64 7.13
N PRO A 24 5.74 4.92 6.35
CA PRO A 24 6.33 3.68 6.83
C PRO A 24 7.27 3.98 8.01
N PRO A 25 7.29 3.15 9.07
CA PRO A 25 8.30 3.26 10.10
C PRO A 25 9.72 3.11 9.52
N PRO A 26 10.76 3.62 10.21
CA PRO A 26 12.15 3.46 9.78
C PRO A 26 12.50 2.00 9.49
N ARG A 27 13.38 1.79 8.51
CA ARG A 27 13.76 0.44 8.05
C ARG A 27 14.32 -0.40 9.20
N GLU A 28 15.12 0.21 10.06
CA GLU A 28 15.76 -0.41 11.22
C GLU A 28 14.72 -0.93 12.20
N ARG A 29 13.69 -0.13 12.48
CA ARG A 29 12.58 -0.53 13.36
C ARG A 29 11.80 -1.70 12.76
N ARG A 30 11.45 -1.62 11.47
CA ARG A 30 10.74 -2.71 10.77
C ARG A 30 11.57 -4.00 10.76
N ALA A 31 12.86 -3.91 10.49
CA ALA A 31 13.77 -5.05 10.50
C ALA A 31 13.86 -5.68 11.90
N ALA A 32 13.94 -4.88 12.96
CA ALA A 32 13.95 -5.36 14.34
C ALA A 32 12.64 -6.05 14.73
N GLU A 33 11.48 -5.48 14.36
CA GLU A 33 10.17 -6.08 14.59
C GLU A 33 10.02 -7.42 13.85
N LEU A 34 10.49 -7.51 12.60
CA LEU A 34 10.51 -8.76 11.83
C LEU A 34 11.49 -9.79 12.41
N ALA A 35 12.65 -9.37 12.92
CA ALA A 35 13.62 -10.26 13.55
C ALA A 35 13.05 -10.88 14.84
N ALA A 36 12.37 -10.07 15.66
CA ALA A 36 11.70 -10.55 16.86
C ALA A 36 10.58 -11.56 16.52
N LEU A 37 9.84 -11.31 15.44
CA LEU A 37 8.81 -12.23 14.95
C LEU A 37 9.41 -13.55 14.44
N HIS A 38 10.51 -13.49 13.69
CA HIS A 38 11.25 -14.67 13.20
C HIS A 38 11.79 -15.51 14.35
N ALA A 39 12.41 -14.89 15.36
CA ALA A 39 12.92 -15.59 16.54
C ALA A 39 11.80 -16.30 17.31
N ARG A 40 10.65 -15.64 17.50
CA ARG A 40 9.46 -16.26 18.09
C ARG A 40 8.97 -17.44 17.27
N ALA A 41 8.89 -17.30 15.95
CA ALA A 41 8.48 -18.39 15.07
C ALA A 41 9.43 -19.59 15.14
N GLY A 42 10.75 -19.36 15.23
CA GLY A 42 11.75 -20.41 15.41
C GLY A 42 11.68 -21.12 16.77
N GLY A 43 11.16 -20.45 17.80
CA GLY A 43 10.90 -21.04 19.12
C GLY A 43 9.58 -21.83 19.21
N LEU A 44 8.72 -21.77 18.18
CA LEU A 44 7.50 -22.58 18.14
C LEU A 44 7.88 -24.02 17.78
N GLY A 45 7.78 -24.93 18.76
CA GLY A 45 7.87 -26.36 18.48
C GLY A 45 6.71 -26.85 17.62
N GLY A 46 6.89 -28.00 16.95
CA GLY A 46 5.80 -28.68 16.24
C GLY A 46 5.32 -27.95 14.97
N LEU A 47 6.23 -27.31 14.23
CA LEU A 47 5.92 -26.79 12.89
C LEU A 47 5.39 -27.94 12.00
N PRO A 48 4.31 -27.72 11.22
CA PRO A 48 3.83 -28.67 10.24
C PRO A 48 4.95 -29.06 9.26
N GLU A 49 4.93 -30.31 8.77
CA GLU A 49 5.89 -30.80 7.76
C GLU A 49 5.89 -29.95 6.48
N SER A 50 4.80 -29.22 6.20
CA SER A 50 4.70 -28.28 5.08
C SER A 50 5.47 -26.98 5.27
N LEU A 51 6.05 -26.73 6.44
CA LEU A 51 6.82 -25.52 6.76
C LEU A 51 8.28 -25.86 7.06
N ALA A 52 9.19 -25.11 6.44
CA ALA A 52 10.61 -25.12 6.75
C ALA A 52 11.04 -23.74 7.24
N LEU A 53 11.82 -23.70 8.32
CA LEU A 53 12.44 -22.45 8.79
C LEU A 53 13.59 -22.07 7.85
N ILE A 54 13.64 -20.80 7.46
CA ILE A 54 14.72 -20.23 6.66
C ILE A 54 15.52 -19.22 7.47
N ALA A 55 16.74 -18.91 7.01
CA ALA A 55 17.56 -17.85 7.59
C ALA A 55 16.83 -16.50 7.52
N PHE A 56 16.97 -15.69 8.56
CA PHE A 56 16.39 -14.35 8.60
C PHE A 56 17.13 -13.41 7.64
N ALA A 57 16.43 -12.95 6.60
CA ALA A 57 16.93 -11.99 5.63
C ALA A 57 15.78 -11.01 5.27
N PRO A 58 15.58 -9.93 6.03
CA PRO A 58 14.48 -9.01 5.79
C PRO A 58 14.70 -8.24 4.50
N VAL A 59 13.65 -8.17 3.67
CA VAL A 59 13.66 -7.41 2.41
C VAL A 59 12.75 -6.20 2.56
N HIS A 60 13.27 -5.02 2.21
CA HIS A 60 12.53 -3.77 2.18
C HIS A 60 12.26 -3.38 0.73
N HIS A 61 10.98 -3.27 0.35
CA HIS A 61 10.58 -2.93 -1.01
C HIS A 61 10.34 -1.43 -1.22
N ASP A 62 10.83 -0.60 -0.30
CA ASP A 62 10.56 0.84 -0.30
C ASP A 62 10.94 1.50 -1.63
N GLU A 63 12.14 1.22 -2.14
CA GLU A 63 12.65 1.80 -3.39
C GLU A 63 11.87 1.30 -4.61
N ALA A 64 11.54 0.01 -4.65
CA ALA A 64 10.78 -0.60 -5.73
C ALA A 64 9.38 0.00 -5.88
N PHE A 65 8.82 0.52 -4.79
CA PHE A 65 7.50 1.16 -4.77
C PHE A 65 7.56 2.68 -4.57
N HIS A 66 8.77 3.27 -4.55
CA HIS A 66 9.01 4.70 -4.33
C HIS A 66 8.32 5.25 -3.07
N LEU A 67 8.31 4.46 -1.98
CA LEU A 67 7.62 4.82 -0.74
C LEU A 67 8.10 6.13 -0.14
N GLU A 68 9.36 6.51 -0.38
CA GLU A 68 9.96 7.76 0.09
C GLU A 68 9.35 9.02 -0.55
N ARG A 69 8.64 8.88 -1.66
CA ARG A 69 8.00 9.99 -2.40
C ARG A 69 6.53 10.16 -2.04
N LEU A 70 5.97 9.17 -1.35
CA LEU A 70 4.56 9.18 -1.01
C LEU A 70 4.29 10.26 0.03
N ARG A 71 3.19 10.98 -0.19
CA ARG A 71 2.67 12.00 0.72
C ARG A 71 1.28 11.58 1.20
N PRO A 72 0.83 12.08 2.37
CA PRO A 72 -0.55 11.88 2.80
C PRO A 72 -1.54 12.23 1.70
N VAL A 73 -2.43 11.31 1.37
CA VAL A 73 -3.41 11.49 0.28
C VAL A 73 -4.38 12.61 0.66
N GLN A 74 -4.55 13.57 -0.24
CA GLN A 74 -5.45 14.71 -0.06
C GLN A 74 -6.76 14.55 -0.85
N GLY A 75 -6.80 13.59 -1.79
CA GLY A 75 -7.99 13.31 -2.57
C GLY A 75 -7.91 11.97 -3.30
N VAL A 76 -9.06 11.32 -3.47
CA VAL A 76 -9.20 10.07 -4.20
C VAL A 76 -9.92 10.33 -5.52
N VAL A 77 -9.30 9.95 -6.62
CA VAL A 77 -9.85 10.12 -7.96
C VAL A 77 -10.98 9.12 -8.18
N ARG A 78 -12.07 9.59 -8.78
CA ARG A 78 -13.16 8.77 -9.32
C ARG A 78 -13.05 8.74 -10.83
N LEU A 79 -12.41 7.70 -11.36
CA LEU A 79 -12.23 7.58 -12.80
C LEU A 79 -13.58 7.26 -13.48
N ALA A 80 -13.89 8.00 -14.53
CA ALA A 80 -15.05 7.80 -15.39
C ALA A 80 -14.64 7.91 -16.87
N ALA A 81 -15.52 7.46 -17.77
CA ALA A 81 -15.31 7.63 -19.21
C ALA A 81 -15.15 9.11 -19.58
N ASP A 82 -14.35 9.37 -20.61
CA ASP A 82 -14.10 10.71 -21.17
C ASP A 82 -13.58 11.74 -20.16
N ARG A 83 -12.95 11.25 -19.08
CA ARG A 83 -12.27 12.08 -18.07
C ARG A 83 -10.76 11.92 -18.15
N THR A 84 -10.07 12.99 -17.80
CA THR A 84 -8.62 13.06 -17.74
C THR A 84 -8.16 13.01 -16.29
N VAL A 85 -7.08 12.27 -16.05
CA VAL A 85 -6.28 12.34 -14.83
C VAL A 85 -4.87 12.74 -15.25
N ALA A 86 -4.42 13.91 -14.83
CA ALA A 86 -3.13 14.48 -15.18
C ALA A 86 -2.31 14.76 -13.93
N GLY A 87 -1.03 14.42 -13.98
CA GLY A 87 -0.11 14.56 -12.86
C GLY A 87 1.14 13.69 -13.00
N ARG A 88 2.01 13.76 -12.01
CA ARG A 88 3.20 12.93 -11.89
C ARG A 88 2.89 11.70 -11.05
N VAL A 89 3.20 10.50 -11.56
CA VAL A 89 3.17 9.27 -10.74
C VAL A 89 4.35 9.30 -9.77
N GLU A 90 4.05 9.27 -8.48
CA GLU A 90 5.05 9.24 -7.41
C GLU A 90 5.39 7.80 -7.01
N GLY A 91 4.42 6.90 -7.03
CA GLY A 91 4.60 5.49 -6.71
C GLY A 91 3.36 4.66 -7.01
N VAL A 92 3.56 3.35 -7.14
CA VAL A 92 2.50 2.38 -7.41
C VAL A 92 2.66 1.20 -6.48
N ALA A 93 1.69 0.95 -5.59
CA ALA A 93 1.78 -0.11 -4.59
C ALA A 93 0.47 -0.92 -4.53
N GLY A 94 0.51 -2.14 -5.09
CA GLY A 94 -0.72 -2.90 -5.34
C GLY A 94 -1.61 -2.14 -6.35
N PRO A 95 -2.92 -1.99 -6.11
CA PRO A 95 -3.77 -1.21 -6.99
C PRO A 95 -3.72 0.31 -6.74
N ASP A 96 -2.97 0.80 -5.75
CA ASP A 96 -2.87 2.23 -5.47
C ASP A 96 -1.83 2.90 -6.39
N ILE A 97 -2.27 3.87 -7.20
CA ILE A 97 -1.41 4.76 -7.98
C ILE A 97 -1.42 6.13 -7.28
N HIS A 98 -0.28 6.52 -6.71
CA HIS A 98 -0.10 7.81 -6.06
C HIS A 98 0.40 8.85 -7.06
N LEU A 99 -0.27 9.99 -7.11
CA LEU A 99 -0.05 11.04 -8.09
C LEU A 99 0.16 12.39 -7.39
N THR A 100 1.03 13.23 -7.92
CA THR A 100 1.01 14.67 -7.67
C THR A 100 0.27 15.36 -8.83
N ALA A 101 -0.87 15.97 -8.55
CA ALA A 101 -1.63 16.75 -9.52
C ALA A 101 -0.87 18.03 -9.93
N SER A 102 -1.29 18.66 -11.03
CA SER A 102 -0.68 19.92 -11.53
C SER A 102 -0.77 21.07 -10.51
N ASP A 103 -1.78 21.06 -9.65
CA ASP A 103 -1.96 22.01 -8.54
C ASP A 103 -1.18 21.62 -7.26
N GLY A 104 -0.36 20.57 -7.31
CA GLY A 104 0.49 20.10 -6.22
C GLY A 104 -0.17 19.12 -5.24
N ARG A 105 -1.49 18.89 -5.34
CA ARG A 105 -2.20 17.97 -4.44
C ARG A 105 -1.74 16.53 -4.63
N ALA A 106 -1.63 15.79 -3.51
CA ALA A 106 -1.40 14.35 -3.53
C ALA A 106 -2.72 13.62 -3.75
N LEU A 107 -2.85 12.97 -4.90
CA LEU A 107 -4.05 12.23 -5.32
C LEU A 107 -3.80 10.73 -5.36
N LEU A 108 -4.88 9.98 -5.19
CA LEU A 108 -4.88 8.52 -5.30
C LEU A 108 -5.83 8.04 -6.39
N LEU A 109 -5.34 7.19 -7.28
CA LEU A 109 -6.14 6.48 -8.27
C LEU A 109 -6.08 4.97 -8.01
N ASP A 110 -7.25 4.32 -8.04
CA ASP A 110 -7.32 2.85 -8.03
C ASP A 110 -7.07 2.31 -9.44
N GLY A 111 -5.89 1.73 -9.66
CA GLY A 111 -5.44 1.17 -10.92
C GLY A 111 -6.33 0.03 -11.44
N ARG A 112 -7.16 -0.61 -10.59
CA ARG A 112 -8.14 -1.60 -11.06
C ARG A 112 -9.21 -0.97 -11.94
N LEU A 113 -9.47 0.33 -11.78
CA LEU A 113 -10.42 1.05 -12.63
C LEU A 113 -9.90 1.23 -14.06
N LEU A 114 -8.59 1.09 -14.28
CA LEU A 114 -7.95 1.18 -15.59
C LEU A 114 -8.05 -0.12 -16.40
N ALA A 115 -8.17 -1.26 -15.71
CA ALA A 115 -8.16 -2.56 -16.35
C ALA A 115 -9.35 -2.73 -17.32
N GLY A 116 -9.07 -3.21 -18.53
CA GLY A 116 -10.09 -3.47 -19.54
C GLY A 116 -10.66 -2.23 -20.23
N ARG A 117 -10.06 -1.04 -20.03
CA ARG A 117 -10.48 0.20 -20.68
C ARG A 117 -9.40 0.70 -21.66
N PRO A 118 -9.78 1.22 -22.84
CA PRO A 118 -8.83 1.95 -23.67
C PRO A 118 -8.40 3.23 -22.94
N LEU A 119 -7.09 3.46 -22.85
CA LEU A 119 -6.52 4.67 -22.26
C LEU A 119 -5.86 5.49 -23.36
N GLY A 120 -6.22 6.77 -23.44
CA GLY A 120 -5.55 7.75 -24.28
C GLY A 120 -4.54 8.54 -23.46
N ALA A 121 -3.40 8.88 -24.07
CA ALA A 121 -2.52 9.89 -23.49
C ALA A 121 -3.23 11.25 -23.52
N ALA A 122 -3.32 11.90 -22.38
CA ALA A 122 -3.77 13.29 -22.32
C ALA A 122 -2.71 14.23 -22.91
N ALA A 123 -3.13 15.42 -23.36
CA ALA A 123 -2.19 16.47 -23.73
C ALA A 123 -1.30 16.85 -22.53
N ALA A 124 -0.09 17.34 -22.79
CA ALA A 124 0.89 17.63 -21.73
C ALA A 124 0.43 18.70 -20.73
N ASP A 125 -0.44 19.60 -21.18
CA ASP A 125 -1.05 20.70 -20.43
C ASP A 125 -2.49 20.38 -19.97
N ALA A 126 -2.97 19.15 -20.20
CA ALA A 126 -4.31 18.77 -19.79
C ALA A 126 -4.46 18.79 -18.27
N GLU A 127 -5.61 19.26 -17.80
CA GLU A 127 -5.96 19.24 -16.39
C GLU A 127 -6.68 17.94 -15.99
N THR A 128 -6.65 17.62 -14.70
CA THR A 128 -7.49 16.55 -14.17
C THR A 128 -8.95 16.99 -14.18
N THR A 129 -9.77 16.33 -14.99
CA THR A 129 -11.23 16.56 -15.08
C THR A 129 -12.05 15.47 -14.38
N ALA A 130 -11.41 14.37 -13.98
CA ALA A 130 -12.04 13.35 -13.16
C ALA A 130 -12.39 13.92 -11.76
N PRO A 131 -13.58 13.63 -11.22
CA PRO A 131 -13.94 14.05 -9.87
C PRO A 131 -12.93 13.55 -8.83
N VAL A 132 -12.64 14.39 -7.84
CA VAL A 132 -11.76 14.08 -6.71
C VAL A 132 -12.58 14.20 -5.43
N GLU A 133 -12.66 13.10 -4.69
CA GLU A 133 -13.34 13.02 -3.40
C GLU A 133 -12.34 13.17 -2.27
N ALA A 134 -12.77 13.68 -1.12
CA ALA A 134 -11.96 13.63 0.09
C ALA A 134 -11.67 12.17 0.46
N PRO A 135 -10.47 11.85 0.98
CA PRO A 135 -10.18 10.53 1.49
C PRO A 135 -11.15 10.19 2.63
N ALA A 136 -11.64 8.95 2.67
CA ALA A 136 -12.44 8.48 3.78
C ALA A 136 -11.65 8.58 5.10
N GLY A 137 -12.31 8.97 6.19
CA GLY A 137 -11.71 9.10 7.52
C GLY A 137 -11.07 7.80 8.05
N GLU A 138 -10.31 7.96 9.13
CA GLU A 138 -9.32 7.04 9.70
C GLU A 138 -9.71 5.54 9.68
N ALA A 139 -8.76 4.71 9.25
CA ALA A 139 -8.96 3.28 9.02
C ALA A 139 -9.30 2.52 10.31
N ALA A 140 -10.37 1.72 10.29
CA ALA A 140 -10.67 0.78 11.37
C ALA A 140 -9.52 -0.21 11.55
N SER A 141 -9.18 -0.47 12.82
CA SER A 141 -8.15 -1.45 13.21
C SER A 141 -8.43 -2.82 12.57
N PRO A 142 -7.38 -3.58 12.19
CA PRO A 142 -7.55 -4.96 11.74
C PRO A 142 -8.30 -5.77 12.81
N GLU A 143 -9.36 -6.45 12.40
CA GLU A 143 -10.12 -7.31 13.29
C GLU A 143 -9.28 -8.55 13.63
N ALA A 144 -9.08 -8.81 14.92
CA ALA A 144 -8.41 -10.02 15.36
C ALA A 144 -9.30 -11.23 15.06
N LEU A 145 -8.70 -12.32 14.60
CA LEU A 145 -9.39 -13.61 14.57
C LEU A 145 -9.32 -14.17 16.00
N PHE A 146 -10.45 -14.05 16.70
CA PHE A 146 -10.74 -14.48 18.09
C PHE A 146 -10.19 -13.58 19.19
#